data_AF-A0A920QTC9-F1
#
_entry.id   AF-A0A920QTC9-F1
#
_cell.length_a   1.000
_cell.length_b   1.000
_cell.length_c   1.000
_cell.angle_alpha   90.00
_cell.angle_beta   90.00
_cell.angle_gamma   90.00
#
_symmetry.space_group_name_H-M   'P 1'
#
loop_
_entity.id
_entity.type
_entity.pdbx_description
1 polymer ?
#
loop_
_entity_poly.entity_id
_entity_poly.type
_entity_poly.pdbx_seq_one_letter_code
_entity_poly.pdbx_strand_id
1 'polypeptide(L)' 'MEKFTDEFKSAASEWMCGVVNTNQEGVSKIITIANVLDEERMNEIMSSPEMVEWDKAHNNTDIIYSMERIN' A
#
# COMPACT_ATOMS: atom_id res chain seq x y z
N MET A 1 -7.70 10.69 1.54
CA MET A 1 -7.48 9.78 0.39
C MET A 1 -6.88 10.48 -0.82
N GLU A 2 -7.36 11.66 -1.25
CA GLU A 2 -6.78 12.38 -2.42
C GLU A 2 -5.30 12.78 -2.23
N LYS A 3 -4.92 13.35 -1.07
CA LYS A 3 -3.51 13.72 -0.78
C LYS A 3 -2.54 12.54 -0.92
N PHE A 4 -2.92 11.39 -0.35
CA PHE A 4 -2.15 10.15 -0.48
C PHE A 4 -2.11 9.63 -1.91
N THR A 5 -3.14 9.88 -2.70
CA THR A 5 -3.19 9.48 -4.11
C THR A 5 -2.18 10.25 -4.95
N ASP A 6 -2.02 11.55 -4.71
CA ASP A 6 -1.05 12.36 -5.46
C ASP A 6 0.39 12.11 -5.01
N GLU A 7 0.62 11.82 -3.73
CA GLU A 7 1.92 11.34 -3.26
C GLU A 7 2.26 9.96 -3.84
N PHE A 8 1.29 9.03 -3.91
CA PHE A 8 1.50 7.71 -4.54
C PHE A 8 1.88 7.83 -6.01
N LYS A 9 1.27 8.75 -6.76
CA LYS A 9 1.61 9.02 -8.17
C LYS A 9 3.04 9.52 -8.36
N SER A 10 3.68 10.06 -7.31
CA SER A 10 5.10 10.43 -7.38
C SER A 10 6.03 9.21 -7.39
N ALA A 11 5.56 8.04 -6.92
CA ALA A 11 6.36 6.82 -6.79
C ALA A 11 5.87 5.66 -7.67
N ALA A 12 4.61 5.68 -8.12
CA ALA A 12 4.00 4.61 -8.93
C ALA A 12 3.15 5.15 -10.09
N SER A 13 3.15 4.43 -11.21
CA SER A 13 2.38 4.83 -12.42
C SER A 13 0.98 4.26 -12.48
N GLU A 14 0.79 3.07 -11.93
CA GLU A 14 -0.48 2.36 -11.89
C GLU A 14 -0.55 1.47 -10.65
N TRP A 15 -1.77 1.22 -10.19
CA TRP A 15 -2.02 0.26 -9.11
C TRP A 15 -3.41 -0.35 -9.25
N MET A 16 -3.55 -1.56 -8.73
CA MET A 16 -4.80 -2.29 -8.61
C MET A 16 -4.99 -2.69 -7.16
N CYS A 17 -6.22 -2.59 -6.65
CA CYS A 17 -6.56 -3.04 -5.30
C CYS A 17 -7.66 -4.11 -5.39
N GLY A 18 -7.43 -5.26 -4.76
CA GLY A 18 -8.39 -6.33 -4.61
C GLY A 18 -8.72 -6.55 -3.13
N VAL A 19 -9.99 -6.84 -2.84
CA VAL A 19 -10.43 -7.25 -1.50
C VAL A 19 -10.34 -8.77 -1.39
N VAL A 20 -9.68 -9.27 -0.36
CA VAL A 20 -9.57 -10.69 -0.07
C VAL A 20 -10.72 -11.09 0.86
N ASN A 21 -11.54 -12.06 0.45
CA ASN A 21 -12.52 -12.65 1.35
C ASN A 21 -11.80 -13.51 2.40
N THR A 22 -11.78 -13.04 3.65
CA THR A 22 -11.15 -13.71 4.79
C THR A 22 -12.09 -14.70 5.49
N ASN A 23 -13.40 -14.63 5.23
CA ASN A 23 -14.47 -15.27 6.01
C ASN A 23 -14.37 -15.02 7.53
N GLN A 24 -13.71 -13.93 7.96
CA GLN A 24 -13.52 -13.56 9.36
C GLN A 24 -14.24 -12.25 9.64
N GLU A 25 -15.18 -12.28 10.59
CA GLU A 25 -15.93 -11.08 10.99
C GLU A 25 -14.98 -10.05 11.60
N GLY A 26 -15.15 -8.78 11.21
CA GLY A 26 -14.31 -7.67 11.68
C GLY A 26 -12.91 -7.60 11.08
N VAL A 27 -12.55 -8.49 10.14
CA VAL A 27 -11.24 -8.48 9.46
C VAL A 27 -11.39 -8.07 8.00
N SER A 28 -10.80 -6.92 7.65
CA SER A 28 -10.61 -6.51 6.26
C SER A 28 -9.20 -6.89 5.81
N LYS A 29 -9.07 -7.46 4.61
CA LYS A 29 -7.78 -7.70 3.98
C LYS A 29 -7.84 -7.26 2.53
N ILE A 30 -6.89 -6.43 2.13
CA ILE A 30 -6.72 -5.98 0.74
C ILE A 30 -5.35 -6.38 0.22
N ILE A 31 -5.26 -6.51 -1.10
CA ILE A 31 -3.99 -6.66 -1.81
C ILE A 31 -3.92 -5.52 -2.82
N THR A 32 -2.89 -4.70 -2.69
CA THR A 32 -2.56 -3.68 -3.69
C THR A 32 -1.33 -4.13 -4.47
N ILE A 33 -1.44 -4.14 -5.79
CA ILE A 33 -0.30 -4.35 -6.69
C ILE A 33 -0.06 -3.03 -7.41
N ALA A 34 1.15 -2.49 -7.30
CA ALA A 34 1.52 -1.22 -7.93
C ALA A 34 2.74 -1.39 -8.83
N ASN A 35 2.75 -0.69 -9.96
CA ASN A 35 3.95 -0.52 -10.78
C ASN A 35 4.77 0.64 -10.20
N VAL A 36 5.65 0.31 -9.26
CA VAL A 36 6.52 1.27 -8.57
C VAL A 36 7.66 1.67 -9.50
N LEU A 37 7.79 2.97 -9.74
CA LEU A 37 8.85 3.58 -10.54
C LEU A 37 10.02 4.08 -9.67
N ASP A 38 9.74 4.41 -8.41
CA ASP A 38 10.71 4.90 -7.43
C ASP A 38 10.48 4.20 -6.08
N GLU A 39 11.30 3.18 -5.80
CA GLU A 39 11.18 2.34 -4.60
C GLU A 39 11.60 3.10 -3.33
N GLU A 40 12.59 3.99 -3.40
CA GLU A 40 13.03 4.78 -2.26
C GLU A 40 11.91 5.74 -1.85
N ARG A 41 11.33 6.45 -2.83
CA ARG A 41 10.18 7.33 -2.59
C ARG A 41 8.97 6.58 -2.06
N MET A 42 8.68 5.40 -2.60
CA MET A 42 7.60 4.55 -2.12
C MET A 42 7.80 4.16 -0.65
N ASN A 43 9.02 3.78 -0.27
CA ASN A 43 9.36 3.45 1.12
C ASN A 43 9.23 4.66 2.05
N GLU A 44 9.64 5.85 1.62
CA GLU A 44 9.45 7.09 2.40
C GLU A 44 7.97 7.38 2.66
N ILE A 45 7.12 7.23 1.65
CA ILE A 45 5.67 7.44 1.77
C ILE A 45 5.07 6.45 2.77
N MET A 46 5.35 5.15 2.59
CA MET A 46 4.81 4.08 3.44
C MET A 46 5.35 4.10 4.87
N SER A 47 6.55 4.66 5.08
CA SER A 47 7.16 4.80 6.42
C SER A 47 6.91 6.17 7.05
N SER A 48 6.12 7.02 6.40
CA SER A 48 5.87 8.39 6.87
C SER A 48 5.14 8.38 8.22
N PRO A 49 5.36 9.39 9.08
CA PRO A 49 4.64 9.49 10.34
C PRO A 49 3.11 9.46 10.18
N GLU A 50 2.60 10.06 9.10
CA GLU A 50 1.17 10.08 8.78
C GLU A 50 0.63 8.67 8.52
N MET A 51 1.35 7.82 7.77
CA MET A 51 0.97 6.43 7.53
C MET A 51 1.06 5.58 8.80
N VAL A 52 2.14 5.73 9.58
CA VAL A 52 2.32 4.97 10.83
C VAL A 52 1.23 5.30 11.85
N GLU A 53 0.83 6.57 11.97
CA GLU A 53 -0.28 6.98 12.83
C GLU A 53 -1.61 6.44 12.35
N TRP A 54 -1.84 6.45 11.02
CA TRP A 54 -3.04 5.88 10.43
C TRP A 54 -3.13 4.38 10.68
N ASP A 55 -2.03 3.65 10.51
CA ASP A 55 -1.97 2.21 10.77
C ASP A 55 -2.32 1.87 12.21
N LYS A 56 -1.73 2.61 13.15
CA LYS A 56 -2.01 2.44 14.58
C LYS A 56 -3.46 2.73 14.93
N ALA A 57 -4.05 3.78 14.35
CA ALA A 57 -5.42 4.16 14.61
C ALA A 57 -6.45 3.15 14.08
N HIS A 58 -6.12 2.45 13.00
CA HIS A 58 -7.02 1.49 12.34
C HIS A 58 -6.65 0.02 12.58
N ASN A 59 -5.63 -0.24 13.41
CA ASN A 59 -5.06 -1.57 13.62
C ASN A 59 -4.69 -2.24 12.27
N ASN A 60 -4.17 -1.44 11.34
CA ASN A 60 -3.71 -1.90 10.03
C ASN A 60 -2.28 -2.42 10.11
N THR A 61 -1.94 -3.35 9.22
CA THR A 61 -0.58 -3.87 9.09
C THR A 61 -0.29 -4.05 7.61
N ASP A 62 0.61 -3.21 7.09
CA ASP A 62 1.07 -3.29 5.71
C ASP A 62 2.32 -4.17 5.62
N ILE A 63 2.35 -5.03 4.60
CA ILE A 63 3.52 -5.86 4.29
C ILE A 63 3.83 -5.65 2.80
N ILE A 64 5.05 -5.21 2.54
CA ILE A 64 5.50 -4.87 1.19
C ILE A 64 6.42 -5.98 0.69
N TYR A 65 6.15 -6.47 -0.52
CA TYR A 65 6.98 -7.43 -1.23
C TYR A 65 7.35 -6.85 -2.60
N SER A 66 8.62 -6.98 -2.99
CA SER A 66 9.02 -6.80 -4.38
C SER A 66 8.74 -8.10 -5.15
N MET A 67 8.22 -7.95 -6.37
CA MET A 67 7.96 -9.08 -7.26
C MET A 67 8.88 -8.99 -8.45
N GLU A 68 9.68 -10.02 -8.68
CA GLU A 68 10.41 -10.17 -9.93
C GLU A 68 9.52 -10.85 -10.97
N ARG A 69 9.50 -10.28 -12.18
CA ARG A 69 8.81 -10.91 -13.30
C ARG A 69 9.73 -11.92 -13.97
N ILE A 70 9.37 -13.20 -13.87
CA ILE A 70 10.02 -14.27 -14.63
C ILE A 70 9.27 -14.43 -15.96
N ASN A 71 9.99 -14.37 -17.08
CA ASN A 71 9.50 -14.70 -18.42
C ASN A 71 10.16 -15.99 -18.91
#